data_AF-A0A246ND77-F1
#
_entry.id   AF-A0A246ND77-F1
#
_cell.length_a   1.000
_cell.length_b   1.000
_cell.length_c   1.000
_cell.angle_alpha   90.00
_cell.angle_beta   90.00
_cell.angle_gamma   90.00
#
_symmetry.space_group_name_H-M   'P 1'
#
loop_
_entity.id
_entity.type
_entity.pdbx_description
1 polymer ?
#
loop_
_entity_poly.entity_id
_entity_poly.type
_entity_poly.pdbx_seq_one_letter_code
_entity_poly.pdbx_strand_id
1 'polypeptide(L)' 'MAEHDTKPEVSISKALRQLKVGYTSIRHECRLTGRTTRYSCYPSLNLKGNWLEEAGSRTADNPAAG' A
#
# COMPACT_ATOMS: atom_id res chain seq x y z
N MET A 1 -11.64 -24.27 -28.99
CA MET A 1 -11.45 -23.94 -27.56
C MET A 1 -10.05 -24.39 -27.19
N ALA A 2 -9.17 -23.48 -26.82
CA ALA A 2 -7.82 -23.79 -26.35
C ALA A 2 -7.66 -23.15 -24.97
N GLU A 3 -7.57 -23.99 -23.94
CA GLU A 3 -7.31 -23.55 -22.58
C GLU A 3 -5.80 -23.31 -22.47
N HIS A 4 -5.41 -22.04 -22.42
CA HIS A 4 -4.03 -21.67 -22.14
C HIS A 4 -3.85 -21.63 -20.63
N ASP A 5 -3.55 -22.78 -20.04
CA ASP A 5 -3.10 -22.89 -18.66
C ASP A 5 -1.70 -22.25 -18.58
N THR A 6 -1.68 -20.93 -18.42
CA THR A 6 -0.45 -20.15 -18.30
C THR A 6 -0.01 -20.24 -16.85
N LYS A 7 0.60 -21.37 -16.48
CA LYS A 7 1.22 -21.53 -15.17
C LYS A 7 2.35 -20.49 -15.05
N PRO A 8 2.23 -19.46 -14.19
CA PRO A 8 3.30 -18.50 -14.07
C PRO A 8 4.40 -19.18 -13.25
N GLU A 9 5.50 -19.61 -13.89
CA GLU A 9 6.80 -19.73 -13.21
C GLU A 9 7.30 -18.33 -12.84
N VAL A 10 6.53 -17.61 -12.04
CA VAL A 10 6.99 -16.37 -11.42
C VAL A 10 7.85 -16.81 -10.25
N SER A 11 9.16 -16.82 -10.47
CA SER A 11 10.12 -16.63 -9.39
C SER A 11 9.76 -15.30 -8.72
N ILE A 12 8.89 -15.35 -7.71
CA ILE A 12 8.48 -14.19 -6.92
C ILE A 12 9.75 -13.64 -6.27
N SER A 13 10.22 -12.48 -6.76
CA SER A 13 11.40 -11.81 -6.23
C SER A 13 11.24 -11.59 -4.72
N LYS A 14 12.34 -11.62 -3.94
CA LYS A 14 12.27 -11.40 -2.48
C LYS A 14 11.55 -10.09 -2.12
N ALA A 15 11.62 -9.07 -2.98
CA ALA A 15 10.89 -7.81 -2.84
C ALA A 15 9.37 -8.01 -2.84
N LEU A 16 8.84 -8.87 -3.72
CA LEU A 16 7.41 -9.21 -3.75
C LEU A 16 6.96 -10.01 -2.52
N ARG A 17 7.86 -10.67 -1.77
CA ARG A 17 7.51 -11.40 -0.54
C ARG A 17 7.14 -10.49 0.63
N GLN A 18 7.48 -9.21 0.56
CA GLN A 18 7.08 -8.20 1.56
C GLN A 18 5.78 -7.48 1.20
N LEU A 19 5.17 -7.85 0.07
CA LEU A 19 3.94 -7.28 -0.42
C LEU A 19 2.75 -7.97 0.25
N LYS A 20 1.98 -7.22 1.06
CA LYS A 20 0.75 -7.74 1.67
C LYS A 20 -0.45 -6.98 1.15
N VAL A 21 -1.38 -7.68 0.52
CA VAL A 21 -2.71 -7.12 0.24
C VAL A 21 -3.47 -7.00 1.56
N GLY A 22 -3.98 -5.81 1.83
CA GLY A 22 -4.85 -5.51 2.96
C GLY A 22 -6.04 -4.69 2.50
N TYR A 23 -6.79 -4.16 3.46
CA TYR A 23 -7.87 -3.23 3.21
C TYR A 23 -7.69 -2.00 4.09
N THR A 24 -7.91 -0.82 3.51
CA THR A 24 -7.91 0.45 4.23
C THR A 24 -9.34 0.95 4.34
N SER A 25 -9.78 1.22 5.56
CA SER A 25 -11.09 1.82 5.83
C SER A 25 -10.95 3.33 6.02
N ILE A 26 -11.71 4.10 5.27
CA ILE A 26 -11.82 5.55 5.42
C ILE A 26 -13.15 5.85 6.10
N ARG A 27 -13.10 6.55 7.24
CA ARG A 27 -14.28 7.08 7.91
C ARG A 27 -14.70 8.38 7.24
N HIS A 28 -15.95 8.44 6.79
CA HIS A 28 -16.54 9.68 6.30
C HIS A 28 -17.42 10.29 7.39
N GLU A 29 -17.11 11.53 7.74
CA GLU A 29 -17.86 12.28 8.73
C GLU A 29 -18.46 13.55 8.12
N CYS A 30 -19.64 13.91 8.62
CA CYS A 30 -20.26 15.18 8.30
C CYS A 30 -19.47 16.28 9.00
N ARG A 31 -18.81 17.15 8.22
CA ARG A 31 -17.98 18.26 8.76
C ARG A 31 -18.74 19.17 9.74
N LEU A 32 -20.04 19.37 9.53
CA LEU A 32 -20.85 20.25 10.37
C LEU A 32 -21.19 19.64 11.72
N THR A 33 -21.40 18.31 11.78
CA THR A 33 -21.93 17.64 12.98
C THR A 33 -20.93 16.68 13.63
N GLY A 34 -19.78 16.42 12.99
CA GLY A 34 -18.80 15.42 13.41
C GLY A 34 -19.32 13.97 13.38
N ARG A 35 -20.56 13.75 12.92
CA ARG A 35 -21.16 12.42 12.93
C ARG A 35 -20.65 11.59 11.76
N THR A 36 -20.32 10.33 12.05
CA THR A 36 -20.01 9.35 11.02
C THR A 36 -21.21 9.14 10.13
N THR A 37 -20.99 9.25 8.82
CA THR A 37 -22.01 9.01 7.81
C THR A 37 -21.86 7.60 7.21
N ARG A 38 -20.63 7.21 6.93
CA ARG A 38 -20.29 5.89 6.39
C ARG A 38 -18.82 5.58 6.54
N TYR A 39 -18.48 4.32 6.34
CA TYR A 39 -17.12 3.87 6.08
C TYR A 39 -17.01 3.39 4.64
N SER A 40 -15.89 3.67 4.00
CA SER A 40 -15.55 3.10 2.70
C SER A 40 -14.31 2.22 2.88
N CYS A 41 -14.33 1.01 2.32
CA CYS A 41 -13.23 0.06 2.41
C CYS A 41 -12.65 -0.18 1.02
N TYR A 42 -11.34 -0.01 0.87
CA TYR A 42 -10.64 -0.18 -0.40
C TYR A 42 -9.52 -1.21 -0.25
N PRO A 43 -9.27 -2.04 -1.28
CA PRO A 43 -8.09 -2.88 -1.29
C PRO A 43 -6.85 -2.00 -1.28
N SER A 44 -5.87 -2.36 -0.45
CA SER A 44 -4.62 -1.63 -0.31
C SER A 44 -3.44 -2.59 -0.42
N LEU A 45 -2.35 -2.06 -0.97
CA LEU A 45 -1.11 -2.79 -1.13
C LEU A 45 -0.11 -2.29 -0.10
N ASN A 46 0.21 -3.13 0.87
CA ASN A 46 1.13 -2.78 1.94
C ASN A 46 2.54 -3.17 1.51
N LEU A 47 3.37 -2.15 1.31
CA LEU A 47 4.80 -2.28 1.02
C LEU A 47 5.57 -2.18 2.34
N LYS A 48 6.23 -3.27 2.74
CA LYS A 48 7.08 -3.31 3.93
C LYS A 48 8.56 -3.29 3.57
N GLY A 49 9.40 -2.79 4.49
CA GLY A 49 10.84 -2.72 4.33
C GLY A 49 11.35 -1.34 3.92
N ASN A 50 12.61 -1.27 3.53
CA ASN A 50 13.32 -0.07 3.09
C ASN A 50 13.03 0.33 1.64
N TRP A 51 11.85 -0.06 1.11
CA TRP A 51 11.51 0.13 -0.30
C TRP A 51 11.51 1.61 -0.73
N LEU A 52 11.16 2.55 0.18
CA LEU A 52 11.23 4.00 -0.07
C LEU A 52 12.67 4.49 -0.22
N GLU A 53 13.57 4.01 0.64
CA GLU A 53 15.00 4.32 0.58
C GLU A 53 15.64 3.72 -0.67
N GLU A 54 15.29 2.47 -1.03
CA GLU A 54 15.74 1.81 -2.26
C GLU A 54 15.22 2.51 -3.53
N ALA A 55 14.01 3.08 -3.47
CA ALA A 55 13.44 3.89 -4.54
C ALA A 55 14.03 5.32 -4.62
N GLY A 56 15.04 5.65 -3.81
CA GLY A 56 15.67 6.98 -3.79
C GLY A 56 14.77 8.08 -3.22
N SER A 57 13.64 7.71 -2.62
CA SER A 57 12.75 8.62 -1.89
C SER A 57 13.29 8.83 -0.48
N ARG A 58 14.49 9.41 -0.38
CA ARG A 58 15.03 9.84 0.91
C ARG A 58 14.11 10.93 1.44
N THR A 59 13.33 10.62 2.46
CA THR A 59 12.56 11.65 3.18
C THR A 59 13.56 12.72 3.57
N ALA A 60 13.42 13.92 3.01
CA ALA A 60 14.29 15.02 3.36
C ALA A 60 13.94 15.40 4.80
N ASP A 61 14.59 14.75 5.75
CA ASP A 61 14.61 15.19 7.13
C ASP A 61 15.30 16.55 7.14
N ASN A 62 14.49 17.57 7.38
CA ASN A 62 14.83 18.94 7.69
C ASN A 62 16.19 19.05 8.43
N PRO A 63 17.21 19.78 7.93
CA PRO A 63 18.43 20.00 8.67
C PRO A 63 18.17 21.09 9.70
N ALA A 64 17.70 20.71 10.89
CA ALA A 64 17.69 21.57 12.06
C ALA A 64 18.36 20.84 13.22
N ALA A 65 19.70 20.83 13.22
CA ALA A 65 20.54 20.75 14.42
C ALA A 65 22.01 20.96 14.04
N GLY A 66 22.63 22.02 14.58
CA GLY A 66 24.07 22.29 14.49
C GLY A 66 24.38 23.76 14.29
#